data_AF-A0A2A5AAD5-F1
#
_entry.id   AF-A0A2A5AAD5-F1
#
_cell.length_a   1.000
_cell.length_b   1.000
_cell.length_c   1.000
_cell.angle_alpha   90.00
_cell.angle_beta   90.00
_cell.angle_gamma   90.00
#
_symmetry.space_group_name_H-M   'P 1'
#
loop_
_entity.id
_entity.type
_entity.pdbx_description
1 polymer ?
#
loop_
_entity_poly.entity_id
_entity_poly.type
_entity_poly.pdbx_seq_one_letter_code
_entity_poly.pdbx_strand_id
1 'polypeptide(L)'
;MLYIVLRCKFKSPNTGKNVLFIELPKFYKDKPDSLISSFEKWLYLLKFGDLYQKESDMIPKELLDEKGIPEAIQAMQYVNSDAHVRDLIESREKYEHDQASLKEFYEEESKKNLEKGLKQGREQGIEREKIEIAKKLIKSSSMNDQEILNITQLDLDIIKKLRLSI
;
A
#
# COMPACT_ATOMS: atom_id res chain seq x y z
N MET A 1 14.39 3.46 -37.82
CA MET A 1 13.09 3.24 -37.18
C MET A 1 13.31 2.38 -35.95
N LEU A 2 13.40 2.99 -34.77
CA LEU A 2 13.48 2.29 -33.47
C LEU A 2 12.41 2.94 -32.59
N TYR A 3 11.26 2.27 -32.49
CA TYR A 3 10.18 2.69 -31.60
C TYR A 3 10.61 2.45 -30.16
N ILE A 4 10.55 3.50 -29.33
CA ILE A 4 10.70 3.36 -27.87
C ILE A 4 9.30 3.14 -27.32
N VAL A 5 9.01 1.90 -26.91
CA VAL A 5 7.80 1.57 -26.14
C VAL A 5 8.12 1.86 -24.67
N LEU A 6 7.56 2.95 -24.13
CA LEU A 6 7.51 3.17 -22.68
C LEU A 6 6.60 2.09 -22.07
N ARG A 7 7.20 0.99 -21.61
CA ARG A 7 6.48 -0.07 -20.91
C ARG A 7 6.51 0.22 -19.41
N CYS A 8 5.58 1.05 -18.96
CA CYS A 8 5.32 1.22 -17.53
C CYS A 8 4.67 -0.07 -17.00
N LYS A 9 5.43 -0.89 -16.26
CA LYS A 9 4.87 -2.05 -15.56
C LYS A 9 4.56 -1.64 -14.13
N PHE A 10 3.28 -1.43 -13.86
CA PHE A 10 2.77 -1.25 -12.51
C PHE A 10 2.72 -2.62 -11.82
N LYS A 11 3.44 -2.80 -10.72
CA LYS A 11 3.22 -3.97 -9.84
C LYS A 11 3.62 -3.69 -8.39
N SER A 12 2.63 -3.60 -7.52
CA SER A 12 2.66 -4.37 -6.26
C SER A 12 1.25 -4.85 -5.94
N PRO A 13 1.05 -6.16 -5.67
CA PRO A 13 -0.23 -6.66 -5.22
C PRO A 13 -0.50 -6.47 -3.72
N ASN A 14 0.50 -6.13 -2.87
CA ASN A 14 0.34 -6.30 -1.41
C ASN A 14 1.23 -5.39 -0.51
N THR A 15 1.74 -4.27 -1.01
CA THR A 15 2.45 -3.29 -0.15
C THR A 15 2.08 -1.90 -0.62
N GLY A 16 1.63 -1.00 0.26
CA GLY A 16 1.25 0.40 -0.04
C GLY A 16 2.34 1.29 -0.68
N LYS A 17 3.44 0.70 -1.14
CA LYS A 17 4.54 1.37 -1.83
C LYS A 17 4.36 1.30 -3.35
N ASN A 18 4.14 2.46 -3.96
CA ASN A 18 4.21 2.63 -5.40
C ASN A 18 5.68 2.58 -5.86
N VAL A 19 6.15 1.40 -6.26
CA VAL A 19 7.49 1.26 -6.86
C VAL A 19 7.37 1.47 -8.37
N LEU A 20 7.89 2.60 -8.84
CA LEU A 20 7.99 2.90 -10.27
C LEU A 20 9.32 2.33 -10.81
N PHE A 21 9.22 1.28 -11.62
CA PHE A 21 10.36 0.78 -12.38
C PHE A 21 10.44 1.53 -13.71
N ILE A 22 11.46 2.37 -13.86
CA ILE A 22 11.77 3.03 -15.13
C ILE A 22 12.93 2.27 -15.78
N GLU A 23 12.66 1.49 -16.83
CA GLU A 23 13.69 0.92 -17.69
C GLU A 23 14.20 2.02 -18.64
N LEU A 24 15.39 2.53 -18.37
CA LEU A 24 16.00 3.60 -19.17
C LEU A 24 16.74 3.01 -20.39
N PRO A 25 16.61 3.61 -21.59
CA PRO A 25 17.48 3.27 -22.70
C PRO A 25 18.94 3.57 -22.34
N LYS A 26 19.89 2.86 -22.97
CA LYS A 26 21.31 3.09 -22.73
C LYS A 26 21.65 4.56 -23.04
N PHE A 27 22.07 5.28 -22.00
CA PHE A 27 22.55 6.66 -22.11
C PHE A 27 24.01 6.65 -22.60
N TYR A 28 24.30 7.38 -23.67
CA TYR A 28 25.65 7.53 -24.23
C TYR A 28 26.16 8.93 -23.91
N LYS A 29 27.27 9.01 -23.15
CA LYS A 29 27.86 10.27 -22.70
C LYS A 29 28.40 11.13 -23.86
N ASP A 30 28.77 10.49 -24.97
CA ASP A 30 29.44 11.13 -26.11
C ASP A 30 28.47 11.60 -27.21
N LYS A 31 27.18 11.74 -26.88
CA LYS A 31 26.18 12.25 -27.82
C LYS A 31 26.43 13.76 -28.02
N PRO A 32 26.39 14.28 -29.25
CA PRO A 32 26.52 15.71 -29.50
C PRO A 32 25.49 16.50 -28.69
N ASP A 33 25.91 17.58 -28.04
CA ASP A 33 25.09 18.40 -27.14
C ASP A 33 23.79 18.89 -27.79
N SER A 34 23.84 19.17 -29.10
CA SER A 34 22.69 19.58 -29.92
C SER A 34 21.61 18.51 -30.10
N LEU A 35 21.89 17.25 -29.74
CA LEU A 35 20.98 16.11 -29.90
C LEU A 35 20.47 15.57 -28.55
N ILE A 36 20.86 16.18 -27.43
CA ILE A 36 20.43 15.77 -26.09
C ILE A 36 19.04 16.35 -25.82
N SER A 37 18.06 15.47 -25.60
CA SER A 37 16.70 15.87 -25.22
C SER A 37 16.64 16.35 -23.77
N SER A 38 15.64 17.16 -23.42
CA SER A 38 15.38 17.57 -22.03
C SER A 38 15.35 16.38 -21.06
N PHE A 39 14.71 15.28 -21.44
CA PHE A 39 14.67 14.08 -20.62
C PHE A 39 16.07 13.48 -20.39
N GLU A 40 16.90 13.38 -21.44
CA GLU A 40 18.28 12.89 -21.32
C GLU A 40 19.14 13.79 -20.42
N LYS A 41 18.92 15.11 -20.40
CA LYS A 41 19.58 16.02 -19.46
C LYS A 41 19.19 15.76 -18.01
N TRP A 42 17.89 15.53 -17.76
CA TRP A 42 17.41 15.12 -16.43
C TRP A 42 17.98 13.76 -16.01
N LEU A 43 18.06 12.79 -16.92
CA LEU A 43 18.72 11.52 -16.65
C LEU A 43 20.21 11.67 -16.37
N TYR A 44 20.89 12.56 -17.09
CA TYR A 44 22.29 12.87 -16.83
C TYR A 44 22.46 13.46 -15.43
N LEU A 45 21.64 14.44 -15.04
CA LEU A 45 21.66 15.01 -13.70
C LEU A 45 21.40 13.94 -12.62
N LEU A 46 20.40 13.08 -12.81
CA LEU A 46 20.11 12.03 -11.82
C LEU A 46 21.23 10.99 -11.70
N LYS A 47 21.94 10.71 -12.80
CA LYS A 47 23.03 9.72 -12.82
C LYS A 47 24.37 10.28 -12.34
N PHE A 48 24.63 11.56 -12.59
CA PHE A 48 25.93 12.20 -12.38
C PHE A 48 25.84 13.45 -11.48
N GLY A 49 24.72 13.66 -10.80
CA GLY A 49 24.49 14.83 -9.94
C GLY A 49 25.49 14.94 -8.79
N ASP A 50 26.08 13.82 -8.38
CA ASP A 50 27.15 13.78 -7.40
C ASP A 50 28.39 14.59 -7.80
N LEU A 51 28.56 14.88 -9.10
CA LEU A 51 29.64 15.74 -9.59
C LEU A 51 29.42 17.23 -9.30
N TYR A 52 28.22 17.62 -8.88
CA TYR A 52 27.78 19.01 -8.72
C TYR A 52 27.30 19.33 -7.29
N GLN A 53 27.76 18.57 -6.30
CA GLN A 53 27.31 18.70 -4.91
C GLN A 53 27.76 19.99 -4.24
N LYS A 54 28.84 20.63 -4.73
CA LYS A 54 29.38 21.87 -4.17
C LYS A 54 29.13 23.03 -5.13
N GLU A 55 28.93 24.22 -4.58
CA GLU A 55 28.78 25.46 -5.37
C GLU A 55 30.00 25.75 -6.26
N SER A 56 31.19 25.26 -5.88
CA SER A 56 32.42 25.41 -6.67
C SER A 56 32.51 24.50 -7.89
N ASP A 57 31.63 23.50 -8.02
CA ASP A 57 31.71 22.50 -9.07
C ASP A 57 31.29 23.09 -10.42
N MET A 58 32.03 22.76 -11.47
CA MET A 58 31.77 23.29 -12.80
C MET A 58 30.62 22.53 -13.47
N ILE A 59 29.49 23.21 -13.66
CA ILE A 59 28.29 22.65 -14.27
C ILE A 59 28.31 22.94 -15.79
N PRO A 60 28.09 21.94 -16.65
CA PRO A 60 27.89 22.13 -18.09
C PRO A 60 26.76 23.13 -18.39
N LYS A 61 26.99 24.03 -19.34
CA LYS A 61 26.02 25.10 -19.68
C LYS A 61 24.70 24.53 -20.20
N GLU A 62 24.78 23.42 -20.90
CA GLU A 62 23.65 22.70 -21.51
C GLU A 62 22.63 22.24 -20.46
N LEU A 63 23.12 21.96 -19.24
CA LEU A 63 22.29 21.64 -18.06
C LEU A 63 21.70 22.91 -17.45
N LEU A 64 22.48 23.99 -17.36
CA LEU A 64 22.01 25.27 -16.82
C LEU A 64 20.93 25.92 -17.68
N ASP A 65 20.95 25.68 -18.99
CA ASP A 65 19.93 26.17 -19.92
C ASP A 65 18.62 25.37 -19.86
N GLU A 66 18.61 24.21 -19.19
CA GLU A 66 17.41 23.39 -19.08
C GLU A 66 16.52 23.85 -17.92
N LYS A 67 15.25 24.12 -18.20
CA LYS A 67 14.30 24.59 -17.19
C LYS A 67 14.19 23.61 -16.01
N GLY A 68 14.36 24.11 -14.79
CA GLY A 68 14.21 23.34 -13.56
C GLY A 68 15.49 22.64 -13.09
N ILE A 69 16.45 22.38 -13.99
CA ILE A 69 17.73 21.75 -13.62
C ILE A 69 18.57 22.67 -12.72
N PRO A 70 18.74 23.98 -13.01
CA PRO A 70 19.45 24.90 -12.11
C PRO A 70 18.88 24.90 -10.69
N GLU A 71 17.56 24.96 -10.57
CA GLU A 71 16.87 24.99 -9.27
C GLU A 71 17.04 23.68 -8.52
N ALA A 72 16.99 22.54 -9.21
CA ALA A 72 17.24 21.23 -8.62
C ALA A 72 18.69 21.08 -8.10
N ILE A 73 19.67 21.54 -8.88
CA ILE A 73 21.08 21.54 -8.47
C ILE A 73 21.28 22.45 -7.25
N GLN A 74 20.69 23.65 -7.27
CA GLN A 74 20.82 24.60 -6.18
C GLN A 74 20.18 24.07 -4.88
N ALA A 75 19.01 23.43 -4.97
CA ALA A 75 18.38 22.78 -3.83
C ALA A 75 19.27 21.65 -3.26
N MET A 76 19.87 20.82 -4.13
CA MET A 76 20.80 19.77 -3.71
C MET A 76 22.04 20.35 -3.02
N GLN A 77 22.65 21.40 -3.59
CA GLN A 77 23.82 22.07 -3.00
C GLN A 77 23.49 22.70 -1.65
N TYR A 78 22.29 23.29 -1.51
CA TYR A 78 21.81 23.84 -0.24
C TYR A 78 21.65 22.77 0.85
N VAL A 79 21.08 21.60 0.51
CA VAL A 79 20.97 20.49 1.48
C VAL A 79 22.35 19.93 1.83
N ASN A 80 23.28 19.91 0.88
CA ASN A 80 24.63 19.38 1.10
C ASN A 80 25.56 20.33 1.86
N SER A 81 25.31 21.64 1.83
CA SER A 81 26.19 22.64 2.44
C SER A 81 26.13 22.65 3.98
N ASP A 82 25.02 22.22 4.57
CA ASP A 82 24.81 22.18 6.02
C ASP A 82 24.31 20.80 6.49
N ALA A 83 25.13 20.13 7.30
CA ALA A 83 24.80 18.83 7.87
C ALA A 83 23.55 18.87 8.76
N HIS A 84 23.26 19.99 9.43
CA HIS A 84 22.07 20.16 10.26
C HIS A 84 20.81 20.30 9.40
N VAL A 85 20.88 21.04 8.28
CA VAL A 85 19.77 21.16 7.34
C VAL A 85 19.43 19.80 6.74
N ARG A 86 20.46 19.02 6.34
CA ARG A 86 20.27 17.64 5.86
C ARG A 86 19.58 16.76 6.89
N ASP A 87 20.09 16.75 8.13
CA ASP A 87 19.53 15.95 9.22
C ASP A 87 18.06 16.33 9.52
N LEU A 88 17.73 17.62 9.48
CA LEU A 88 16.37 18.10 9.67
C LEU A 88 15.41 17.62 8.57
N ILE A 89 15.84 17.66 7.30
CA ILE A 89 15.04 17.19 6.16
C ILE A 89 14.84 15.68 6.24
N GLU A 90 15.91 14.92 6.45
CA GLU A 90 15.85 13.46 6.59
C GLU A 90 14.96 13.04 7.77
N SER A 91 15.08 13.73 8.91
CA SER A 91 14.25 13.48 10.10
C SER A 91 12.78 13.74 9.84
N ARG A 92 12.46 14.81 9.09
CA ARG A 92 11.10 15.14 8.70
C ARG A 92 10.53 14.07 7.76
N GLU A 93 11.27 13.70 6.71
CA GLU A 93 10.84 12.66 5.76
C GLU A 93 10.61 11.33 6.47
N LYS A 94 11.51 10.95 7.38
CA LYS A 94 11.35 9.76 8.22
C LYS A 94 10.08 9.82 9.05
N TYR A 95 9.81 10.94 9.71
CA TYR A 95 8.57 11.12 10.48
C TYR A 95 7.33 10.99 9.61
N GLU A 96 7.30 11.66 8.44
CA GLU A 96 6.17 11.59 7.51
C GLU A 96 5.94 10.15 7.02
N HIS A 97 7.01 9.40 6.74
CA HIS A 97 6.94 7.97 6.38
C HIS A 97 6.44 7.09 7.52
N ASP A 98 6.91 7.31 8.74
CA ASP A 98 6.45 6.57 9.92
C ASP A 98 4.97 6.84 10.18
N GLN A 99 4.51 8.09 10.06
CA GLN A 99 3.08 8.45 10.18
C GLN A 99 2.22 7.79 9.10
N ALA A 100 2.68 7.79 7.84
CA ALA A 100 1.98 7.12 6.75
C ALA A 100 1.86 5.60 7.00
N SER A 101 2.97 4.98 7.43
CA SER A 101 3.00 3.54 7.73
C SER A 101 2.09 3.16 8.88
N LEU A 102 2.06 3.97 9.95
CA LEU A 102 1.16 3.77 11.09
C LEU A 102 -0.31 3.88 10.67
N LYS A 103 -0.64 4.88 9.86
CA LYS A 103 -2.00 5.05 9.35
C LYS A 103 -2.44 3.84 8.53
N GLU A 104 -1.61 3.38 7.59
CA GLU A 104 -1.88 2.17 6.80
C GLU A 104 -2.08 0.95 7.69
N PHE A 105 -1.21 0.76 8.69
CA PHE A 105 -1.32 -0.34 9.65
C PHE A 105 -2.66 -0.34 10.38
N TYR A 106 -3.07 0.81 10.95
CA TYR A 106 -4.33 0.91 11.67
C TYR A 106 -5.56 0.75 10.77
N GLU A 107 -5.51 1.24 9.53
CA GLU A 107 -6.59 1.05 8.57
C GLU A 107 -6.76 -0.43 8.21
N GLU A 108 -5.66 -1.16 7.98
CA GLU A 108 -5.69 -2.60 7.74
C GLU A 108 -6.18 -3.38 8.96
N GLU A 109 -5.68 -3.06 10.14
CA GLU A 109 -6.06 -3.73 11.38
C GLU A 109 -7.55 -3.52 11.69
N SER A 110 -8.04 -2.28 11.53
CA SER A 110 -9.44 -1.93 11.70
C SER A 110 -10.35 -2.72 10.75
N LYS A 111 -9.98 -2.83 9.46
CA LYS A 111 -10.72 -3.65 8.48
C LYS A 111 -10.76 -5.12 8.89
N LYS A 112 -9.62 -5.70 9.28
CA LYS A 112 -9.54 -7.11 9.72
C LYS A 112 -10.39 -7.35 10.97
N ASN A 113 -10.36 -6.43 11.93
CA ASN A 113 -11.13 -6.53 13.17
C ASN A 113 -12.64 -6.39 12.90
N LEU A 114 -13.03 -5.49 12.02
CA LEU A 114 -14.43 -5.34 11.58
C LEU A 114 -14.93 -6.61 10.88
N GLU A 115 -14.16 -7.17 9.96
CA GLU A 115 -14.52 -8.40 9.24
C GLU A 115 -14.69 -9.59 10.21
N LYS A 116 -13.77 -9.76 11.16
CA LYS A 116 -13.88 -10.76 12.22
C LYS A 116 -15.14 -10.56 13.06
N GLY A 117 -15.41 -9.33 13.49
CA GLY A 117 -16.59 -8.99 14.27
C GLY A 117 -17.90 -9.27 13.53
N LEU A 118 -17.97 -8.93 12.24
CA LEU A 118 -19.13 -9.23 11.39
C LEU A 118 -19.32 -10.72 11.21
N LYS A 119 -18.24 -11.48 10.97
CA LYS A 119 -18.31 -12.94 10.83
C LYS A 119 -18.80 -13.61 12.11
N GLN A 120 -18.21 -13.26 13.25
CA GLN A 120 -18.63 -13.78 14.56
C GLN A 120 -20.08 -13.41 14.90
N GLY A 121 -20.47 -12.15 14.65
CA GLY A 121 -21.85 -11.70 14.87
C GLY A 121 -22.86 -12.45 14.00
N ARG A 122 -22.51 -12.72 12.74
CA ARG A 122 -23.36 -13.51 11.82
C ARG A 122 -23.49 -14.96 12.27
N GLU A 123 -22.38 -15.61 12.64
CA GLU A 123 -22.38 -16.99 13.13
C GLU A 123 -23.22 -17.13 14.40
N GLN A 124 -23.02 -16.25 15.38
CA GLN A 124 -23.82 -16.22 16.61
C GLN A 124 -25.30 -15.94 16.33
N GLY A 125 -25.61 -15.06 15.36
CA GLY A 125 -26.98 -14.78 14.94
C GLY A 125 -27.68 -16.02 14.37
N ILE A 126 -27.01 -16.74 13.47
CA ILE A 126 -27.52 -17.97 12.86
C ILE A 126 -27.71 -19.05 13.93
N GLU A 127 -26.77 -19.22 14.86
CA GLU A 127 -26.87 -20.20 15.93
C GLU A 127 -28.05 -19.89 16.88
N ARG A 128 -28.21 -18.62 17.27
CA ARG A 128 -29.36 -18.18 18.09
C ARG A 128 -30.68 -18.41 17.36
N GLU A 129 -30.75 -18.11 16.07
CA GLU A 129 -31.94 -18.34 15.25
C GLU A 129 -32.30 -19.84 15.21
N LYS A 130 -31.31 -20.72 14.94
CA LYS A 130 -31.52 -22.17 14.97
C LYS A 130 -32.07 -22.67 16.31
N ILE A 131 -31.52 -22.17 17.42
CA ILE A 131 -31.97 -22.52 18.77
C ILE A 131 -33.41 -22.03 19.00
N GLU A 132 -33.75 -20.81 18.61
CA GLU A 132 -35.10 -20.27 18.76
C GLU A 132 -36.12 -21.02 17.90
N ILE A 133 -35.75 -21.42 16.68
CA ILE A 133 -36.59 -22.29 15.83
C ILE A 133 -36.81 -23.64 16.51
N ALA A 134 -35.75 -24.28 17.04
CA ALA A 134 -35.87 -25.55 17.75
C ALA A 134 -36.80 -25.43 18.97
N LYS A 135 -36.66 -24.38 19.78
CA LYS A 135 -37.56 -24.11 20.92
C LYS A 135 -39.02 -23.97 20.49
N LYS A 136 -39.28 -23.23 19.40
CA LYS A 136 -40.63 -23.06 18.86
C LYS A 136 -41.21 -24.40 18.40
N LEU A 137 -40.45 -25.19 17.65
CA LEU A 137 -40.88 -26.52 17.18
C LEU A 137 -41.19 -27.47 18.33
N ILE A 138 -40.36 -27.51 19.39
CA ILE A 138 -40.62 -28.32 20.59
C ILE A 138 -41.93 -27.90 21.28
N LYS A 139 -42.23 -26.59 21.34
CA LYS A 139 -43.44 -26.08 21.98
C LYS A 139 -44.70 -26.23 21.13
N SER A 140 -44.61 -26.12 19.81
CA SER A 140 -45.77 -26.11 18.92
C SER A 140 -46.16 -27.47 18.36
N SER A 141 -45.24 -28.44 18.38
CA SER A 141 -45.38 -29.68 17.61
C SER A 141 -44.84 -30.87 18.39
N SER A 142 -45.54 -32.01 18.37
CA SER A 142 -45.04 -33.28 18.93
C SER A 142 -43.97 -33.94 18.03
N MET A 143 -43.05 -33.15 17.48
CA MET A 143 -41.97 -33.63 16.62
C MET A 143 -40.92 -34.38 17.44
N ASN A 144 -40.37 -35.44 16.87
CA ASN A 144 -39.29 -36.20 17.51
C ASN A 144 -37.92 -35.48 17.33
N ASP A 145 -36.92 -35.89 18.10
CA ASP A 145 -35.61 -35.21 18.10
C ASP A 145 -34.87 -35.33 16.75
N GLN A 146 -35.16 -36.39 15.98
CA GLN A 146 -34.57 -36.62 14.66
C GLN A 146 -35.15 -35.65 13.61
N GLU A 147 -36.46 -35.38 13.68
CA GLU A 147 -37.14 -34.41 12.81
C GLU A 147 -36.62 -32.99 13.07
N ILE A 148 -36.44 -32.62 14.34
CA ILE A 148 -35.92 -31.29 14.72
C ILE A 148 -34.46 -31.14 14.30
N LEU A 149 -33.65 -32.20 14.42
CA LEU A 149 -32.28 -32.20 13.90
C LEU A 149 -32.26 -31.95 12.39
N ASN A 150 -33.10 -32.63 11.63
CA ASN A 150 -33.13 -32.48 10.17
C ASN A 150 -33.52 -31.06 9.72
N ILE A 151 -34.41 -30.38 10.47
CA ILE A 151 -34.87 -29.02 10.16
C ILE A 151 -33.85 -27.96 10.60
N THR A 152 -33.33 -28.07 11.82
CA THR A 152 -32.50 -27.01 12.44
C THR A 152 -31.00 -27.21 12.25
N GLN A 153 -30.59 -28.42 11.85
CA GLN A 153 -29.20 -28.85 11.74
C GLN A 153 -28.42 -28.59 13.03
N LEU A 154 -29.07 -28.74 14.18
CA LEU A 154 -28.45 -28.72 15.51
C LEU A 154 -28.11 -30.14 15.95
N ASP A 155 -27.07 -30.27 16.76
CA ASP A 155 -26.71 -31.55 17.36
C ASP A 155 -27.82 -32.12 18.26
N LEU A 156 -27.99 -33.45 18.21
CA LEU A 156 -28.98 -34.16 19.03
C LEU A 156 -28.83 -33.86 20.53
N ASP A 157 -27.60 -33.70 21.01
CA ASP A 157 -27.34 -33.40 22.42
C ASP A 157 -27.82 -32.00 22.82
N ILE A 158 -27.75 -31.03 21.92
CA ILE A 158 -28.28 -29.68 22.14
C ILE A 158 -29.81 -29.73 22.18
N ILE A 159 -30.43 -30.46 21.25
CA ILE A 159 -31.90 -30.61 21.19
C ILE A 159 -32.43 -31.30 22.45
N LYS A 160 -31.79 -32.37 22.91
CA LYS A 160 -32.15 -33.06 24.16
C LYS A 160 -32.02 -32.15 25.37
N LYS A 161 -30.93 -31.37 25.47
CA LYS A 161 -30.76 -30.37 26.53
C LYS A 161 -31.85 -29.30 26.48
N LEU A 162 -32.20 -28.81 25.28
CA LEU A 162 -33.27 -27.84 25.10
C LEU A 162 -34.61 -28.39 25.59
N ARG A 163 -34.95 -29.65 25.25
CA ARG A 163 -36.18 -30.30 25.70
C ARG A 163 -36.24 -30.51 27.22
N LEU A 164 -35.10 -30.71 27.89
CA LEU A 164 -35.05 -30.79 29.36
C LEU A 164 -35.18 -29.42 30.04
N SER A 165 -34.92 -28.34 29.31
CA SER A 165 -34.91 -26.96 29.83
C SER A 165 -36.19 -26.15 29.56
N ILE A 166 -37.15 -26.74 28.84
CA ILE A 166 -38.42 -26.14 28.41
C ILE A 166 -39.56 -26.90 29.05
#